data_AF-A0A8J8BB04-F1
#
_entry.id   AF-A0A8J8BB04-F1
#
_cell.length_a   1.000
_cell.length_b   1.000
_cell.length_c   1.000
_cell.angle_alpha   90.00
_cell.angle_beta   90.00
_cell.angle_gamma   90.00
#
_symmetry.space_group_name_H-M   'P 1'
#
loop_
_entity.id
_entity.type
_entity.pdbx_description
1 polymer ?
#
loop_
_entity_poly.entity_id
_entity_poly.type
_entity_poly.pdbx_seq_one_letter_code
_entity_poly.pdbx_strand_id
1 'polypeptide(L)' 'MNDYRNPSLAGAMKNLGLVNRFGRGITRIKTSMADNGNPEPEFLVNDAQWAVILRSTR' A
#
# COMPACT_ATOMS: atom_id res chain seq x y z
N MET A 1 3.11 1.62 -17.56
CA MET A 1 2.81 0.18 -17.44
C MET A 1 2.56 -0.08 -15.96
N ASN A 2 1.52 -0.84 -15.60
CA ASN A 2 1.03 -0.89 -14.22
C ASN A 2 1.84 -1.96 -13.46
N ASP A 3 2.60 -1.58 -12.43
CA ASP A 3 3.59 -2.42 -11.71
C ASP A 3 2.99 -3.56 -10.86
N TYR A 4 1.75 -3.98 -11.16
CA TYR A 4 1.10 -5.08 -10.47
C TYR A 4 1.55 -6.41 -11.05
N ARG A 5 2.07 -7.29 -10.19
CA ARG A 5 2.50 -8.64 -10.56
C ARG A 5 1.39 -9.50 -11.19
N ASN A 6 0.13 -9.23 -10.84
CA ASN A 6 -1.03 -9.89 -11.45
C ASN A 6 -2.05 -8.84 -11.95
N PRO A 7 -1.95 -8.44 -13.23
CA PRO A 7 -2.85 -7.45 -13.83
C PRO A 7 -4.32 -7.89 -13.86
N SER A 8 -4.59 -9.18 -14.06
CA SER A 8 -5.95 -9.72 -14.12
C SER A 8 -6.66 -9.62 -12.77
N LEU A 9 -5.97 -10.01 -11.68
CA LEU A 9 -6.49 -9.85 -10.33
C LEU A 9 -6.71 -8.37 -9.99
N ALA A 10 -5.74 -7.52 -10.32
CA ALA A 10 -5.85 -6.07 -10.10
C ALA A 10 -7.06 -5.47 -10.85
N GLY A 11 -7.32 -5.91 -12.08
CA GLY A 11 -8.50 -5.53 -12.87
C GLY A 11 -9.81 -5.99 -12.23
N ALA A 12 -9.88 -7.25 -11.77
CA ALA A 12 -11.06 -7.77 -11.09
C ALA A 12 -11.37 -6.99 -9.80
N MET A 13 -10.37 -6.76 -8.94
CA MET A 13 -10.55 -5.97 -7.71
C MET A 13 -11.00 -4.53 -8.00
N LYS A 14 -10.52 -3.93 -9.10
CA LYS A 14 -10.93 -2.59 -9.52
C LYS A 14 -12.40 -2.56 -9.95
N ASN A 15 -12.83 -3.55 -10.73
CA ASN A 15 -14.22 -3.67 -11.18
C ASN A 15 -15.19 -3.92 -10.01
N LEU A 16 -14.73 -4.63 -8.98
CA LEU A 16 -15.47 -4.85 -7.75
C LEU A 16 -15.44 -3.64 -6.78
N GLY A 17 -14.72 -2.56 -7.12
CA GLY A 17 -14.62 -1.37 -6.26
C GLY A 17 -13.75 -1.52 -5.02
N LEU A 18 -13.03 -2.65 -4.87
CA LEU A 18 -12.20 -2.95 -3.70
C LEU A 18 -10.89 -2.16 -3.68
N VAL A 19 -10.43 -1.72 -4.85
CA VAL A 19 -9.20 -0.91 -4.97
C VAL A 19 -9.44 0.40 -5.71
N ASN A 20 -8.73 1.43 -5.26
CA ASN A 20 -8.75 2.75 -5.85
C ASN A 20 -7.89 2.82 -7.13
N ARG A 21 -7.63 4.04 -7.63
CA ARG A 21 -6.67 4.22 -8.73
C ARG A 21 -5.31 3.66 -8.32
N PHE A 22 -4.75 2.85 -9.20
CA PHE A 22 -3.43 2.24 -9.08
C PHE A 22 -2.33 3.27 -8.79
N GLY A 23 -1.33 2.89 -7.99
CA GLY A 23 -0.14 3.71 -7.70
C GLY A 23 -0.27 4.76 -6.59
N ARG A 24 -1.45 4.94 -5.97
CA ARG A 24 -1.64 5.91 -4.87
C ARG A 24 -1.61 5.32 -3.46
N GLY A 25 -1.45 4.00 -3.34
CA GLY A 25 -1.49 3.30 -2.05
C GLY A 25 -0.41 3.75 -1.08
N ILE A 26 0.84 3.90 -1.56
CA ILE A 26 1.99 4.28 -0.74
C ILE A 26 1.83 5.70 -0.18
N THR A 27 1.48 6.68 -1.03
CA THR A 27 1.24 8.05 -0.56
C THR A 27 0.12 8.10 0.47
N ARG A 28 -0.99 7.37 0.21
CA ARG A 28 -2.13 7.34 1.12
C ARG A 28 -1.79 6.78 2.50
N ILE A 29 -1.06 5.67 2.57
CA ILE A 29 -0.71 5.08 3.87
C ILE A 29 0.22 6.00 4.67
N LYS A 30 1.16 6.69 4.01
CA LYS A 30 2.00 7.70 4.67
C LYS A 30 1.17 8.85 5.23
N THR A 31 0.26 9.41 4.43
CA THR A 31 -0.66 10.48 4.87
C THR A 31 -1.53 10.03 6.04
N SER A 32 -2.20 8.87 5.94
CA SER A 32 -3.08 8.39 7.02
C SER A 32 -2.35 8.09 8.32
N MET A 33 -1.09 7.64 8.28
CA MET A 33 -0.30 7.43 9.49
C MET A 33 0.06 8.76 10.14
N ALA A 34 0.51 9.74 9.35
CA ALA A 34 0.81 11.08 9.83
C ALA A 34 -0.42 11.78 10.43
N ASP A 35 -1.57 11.72 9.75
CA ASP A 35 -2.83 12.32 10.22
C ASP A 35 -3.28 11.72 11.56
N ASN A 36 -2.96 10.44 11.79
CA ASN A 36 -3.25 9.72 13.03
C ASN A 36 -2.17 9.90 14.12
N GLY A 37 -1.13 10.72 13.89
CA GLY A 37 -0.01 10.90 14.82
C GLY A 37 0.89 9.67 14.99
N ASN A 38 0.82 8.73 14.05
CA ASN A 38 1.63 7.52 14.06
C ASN A 38 2.97 7.72 13.31
N PRO A 39 4.00 6.91 13.59
CA PRO A 39 5.26 6.96 12.85
C PRO A 39 5.06 6.59 11.39
N GLU A 40 5.99 7.02 10.52
CA GLU A 40 5.93 6.67 9.11
C GLU A 40 6.01 5.13 8.91
N PRO A 41 5.26 4.55 7.94
CA PRO A 41 5.39 3.14 7.60
C PRO A 41 6.82 2.75 7.24
N GLU A 42 7.30 1.65 7.82
CA GLU A 42 8.61 1.08 7.50
C GLU A 42 8.45 0.07 6.36
N PHE A 43 9.16 0.29 5.25
CA PHE A 43 9.12 -0.57 4.07
C PHE A 43 10.37 -1.44 4.04
N LEU A 44 10.20 -2.75 4.25
CA LEU A 44 11.27 -3.74 4.19
C LEU A 44 11.21 -4.46 2.85
N VAL A 45 12.15 -4.12 1.97
CA VAL A 45 12.26 -4.72 0.63
C VAL A 45 13.58 -5.46 0.55
N ASN A 46 13.51 -6.78 0.37
CA ASN A 46 14.66 -7.61 0.06
C ASN A 46 14.28 -8.66 -0.99
N ASP A 47 15.26 -9.46 -1.41
CA ASP A 47 15.09 -10.43 -2.49
C ASP A 47 14.06 -11.52 -2.17
N ALA A 48 13.87 -11.84 -0.88
CA ALA A 48 12.95 -12.88 -0.43
C ALA A 48 11.54 -12.37 -0.15
N GLN A 49 11.39 -11.14 0.33
CA GLN A 49 10.10 -10.61 0.78
C GLN A 49 9.96 -9.10 0.62
N TRP A 50 8.70 -8.70 0.48
CA TRP A 50 8.26 -7.32 0.59
C TRP A 50 7.29 -7.19 1.76
N ALA A 51 7.66 -6.41 2.76
CA ALA A 51 6.88 -6.20 3.97
C ALA A 51 6.73 -4.70 4.27
N VAL A 52 5.60 -4.35 4.90
CA VAL A 52 5.32 -3.00 5.40
C VAL A 52 4.92 -3.10 6.86
N ILE A 53 5.63 -2.41 7.74
CA ILE A 53 5.38 -2.40 9.18
C ILE A 53 4.74 -1.07 9.56
N LEU A 54 3.59 -1.16 10.25
CA LEU A 54 2.88 -0.01 10.81
C LEU A 54 2.98 -0.07 12.33
N ARG A 55 3.32 1.06 12.94
CA ARG A 55 3.41 1.20 14.40
C ARG A 55 2.41 2.23 14.87
N SER A 56 1.89 2.06 16.08
CA SER A 56 0.95 3.00 16.69
C SER A 56 1.60 3.69 17.87
N THR A 57 1.41 5.01 17.99
CA THR A 57 1.97 5.85 19.08
C THR A 57 1.10 5.84 20.34
N ARG A 58 0.53 4.69 20.72
CA ARG A 58 -0.38 4.63 21.87
C ARG A 58 0.26 5.13 23.16
#